data_AF-A0A847A7N1-F1
#
_entry.id   AF-A0A847A7N1-F1
#
_cell.length_a   1.000
_cell.length_b   1.000
_cell.length_c   1.000
_cell.angle_alpha   90.00
_cell.angle_beta   90.00
_cell.angle_gamma   90.00
#
_symmetry.space_group_name_H-M   'P 1'
#
loop_
_entity.id
_entity.type
_entity.pdbx_description
1 polymer ?
#
loop_
_entity_poly.entity_id
_entity_poly.type
_entity_poly.pdbx_seq_one_letter_code
_entity_poly.pdbx_strand_id
1 'polypeptide(L)'
;MDHVSAIITSFIKKNMEDRGLSLYFTDDDKLLAMDEQFETHFKFDLVFSDNDFSCLILSKGQKGLEVRQRFNISWTNAGNKRDFMAYVREL
;
A
#
# COMPACT_ATOMS: atom_id res chain seq x y z
N MET A 1 -13.81 12.76 -4.48
CA MET A 1 -14.20 11.35 -4.22
C MET A 1 -13.23 10.83 -3.16
N ASP A 2 -13.29 11.40 -1.95
CA ASP A 2 -12.08 11.55 -1.13
C ASP A 2 -12.07 10.69 0.13
N HIS A 3 -13.13 9.92 0.38
CA HIS A 3 -13.26 9.18 1.63
C HIS A 3 -12.60 7.80 1.61
N VAL A 4 -12.71 7.03 0.52
CA VAL A 4 -12.24 5.63 0.53
C VAL A 4 -10.74 5.54 0.28
N SER A 5 -10.19 6.35 -0.62
CA SER A 5 -8.73 6.46 -0.84
C SER A 5 -8.00 6.87 0.43
N ALA A 6 -8.54 7.86 1.17
CA ALA A 6 -8.02 8.28 2.47
C ALA A 6 -8.04 7.15 3.52
N ILE A 7 -9.09 6.33 3.55
CA ILE A 7 -9.18 5.17 4.46
C ILE A 7 -8.10 4.13 4.13
N ILE A 8 -7.93 3.79 2.85
CA ILE A 8 -6.93 2.80 2.41
C ILE A 8 -5.51 3.28 2.71
N THR A 9 -5.19 4.52 2.33
CA THR A 9 -3.86 5.12 2.58
C THR A 9 -3.58 5.25 4.07
N SER A 10 -4.54 5.69 4.88
CA SER A 10 -4.40 5.78 6.34
C SER A 10 -4.18 4.41 6.99
N PHE A 11 -4.83 3.37 6.45
CA PHE A 11 -4.65 2.00 6.94
C PHE A 11 -3.25 1.48 6.64
N ILE A 12 -2.75 1.68 5.42
CA ILE A 12 -1.36 1.35 5.07
C ILE A 12 -0.41 2.13 5.98
N LYS A 13 -0.68 3.43 6.15
CA LYS A 13 0.08 4.32 7.05
C LYS A 13 0.27 3.75 8.43
N LYS A 14 -0.84 3.48 9.10
CA LYS A 14 -0.82 2.93 10.45
C LYS A 14 -0.01 1.62 10.53
N ASN A 15 -0.23 0.68 9.62
CA ASN A 15 0.43 -0.63 9.69
C ASN A 15 1.95 -0.55 9.43
N MET A 16 2.41 0.40 8.61
CA MET A 16 3.85 0.61 8.40
C MET A 16 4.49 1.36 9.58
N GLU A 17 3.80 2.36 10.13
CA GLU A 17 4.26 3.10 11.32
C GLU A 17 4.38 2.20 12.55
N ASP A 18 3.43 1.27 12.74
CA ASP A 18 3.47 0.25 13.81
C ASP A 18 4.72 -0.67 13.72
N ARG A 19 5.44 -0.63 12.58
CA ARG A 19 6.67 -1.40 12.31
C ARG A 19 7.94 -0.55 12.30
N GLY A 20 7.83 0.73 12.66
CA GLY A 20 8.93 1.68 12.63
C GLY A 20 9.28 2.21 11.23
N LEU A 21 8.36 2.07 10.25
CA LEU A 21 8.55 2.63 8.91
C LEU A 21 7.74 3.92 8.76
N SER A 22 8.37 4.94 8.19
CA SER A 22 7.71 6.19 7.80
C SER A 22 7.17 6.08 6.38
N LEU A 23 5.99 6.67 6.13
CA LEU A 23 5.39 6.69 4.79
C LEU A 23 5.58 8.02 4.09
N TYR A 24 6.17 7.94 2.91
CA TYR A 24 6.39 9.05 2.01
C TYR A 24 5.50 8.92 0.77
N PHE A 25 4.78 10.00 0.44
CA PHE A 25 4.01 10.11 -0.79
C PHE A 25 4.88 10.73 -1.88
N THR A 26 4.95 10.09 -3.03
CA THR A 26 5.61 10.64 -4.21
C THR A 26 4.62 11.46 -5.05
N ASP A 27 5.15 12.28 -5.96
CA ASP A 27 4.36 13.10 -6.88
C ASP A 27 3.51 12.27 -7.87
N ASP A 28 3.79 10.97 -8.00
CA ASP A 28 3.08 10.02 -8.87
C ASP A 28 2.20 9.02 -8.10
N ASP A 29 1.65 9.46 -6.96
CA ASP A 29 0.70 8.73 -6.11
C ASP A 29 1.22 7.39 -5.56
N LYS A 30 2.54 7.24 -5.44
CA LYS A 30 3.16 6.06 -4.83
C LYS A 30 3.42 6.30 -3.36
N LEU A 31 3.32 5.22 -2.60
CA LEU A 31 3.64 5.18 -1.19
C LEU A 31 4.93 4.41 -0.97
N LEU A 32 5.93 5.07 -0.39
CA LEU A 32 7.19 4.43 0.01
C LEU A 32 7.20 4.29 1.53
N ALA A 33 7.31 3.07 2.04
CA ALA A 33 7.54 2.80 3.45
C ALA A 33 9.04 2.66 3.70
N MET A 34 9.61 3.61 4.44
CA MET A 34 11.05 3.81 4.58
C MET A 34 11.47 3.72 6.04
N ASP A 35 12.68 3.22 6.30
CA ASP A 35 13.29 3.29 7.63
C ASP A 35 13.97 4.65 7.89
N GLU A 36 14.59 4.78 9.06
CA GLU A 36 15.32 5.98 9.48
C GLU A 36 16.56 6.29 8.61
N GLN A 37 17.05 5.31 7.86
CA GLN A 37 18.18 5.46 6.93
C GLN A 37 17.71 5.82 5.51
N PHE A 38 16.43 6.12 5.34
CA PHE A 38 15.79 6.39 4.05
C PHE A 38 15.82 5.19 3.09
N GLU A 39 15.93 3.96 3.61
CA GLU A 39 15.84 2.77 2.80
C GLU A 39 14.38 2.34 2.62
N THR A 40 13.96 2.10 1.38
CA THR A 40 12.58 1.65 1.10
C THR A 40 12.44 0.15 1.33
N HIS A 41 11.60 -0.22 2.31
CA HIS A 41 11.27 -1.61 2.62
C HIS A 41 10.04 -2.10 1.85
N PHE A 42 9.05 -1.22 1.69
CA PHE A 42 7.85 -1.50 0.89
C PHE A 42 7.50 -0.33 -0.02
N LYS A 43 6.94 -0.65 -1.18
CA LYS A 43 6.38 0.32 -2.11
C LYS A 43 4.96 -0.12 -2.49
N PHE A 44 4.01 0.80 -2.39
CA PHE A 44 2.62 0.59 -2.78
C PHE A 44 2.29 1.52 -3.94
N ASP A 45 2.13 0.96 -5.12
CA ASP A 45 1.64 1.71 -6.29
C ASP A 45 0.11 1.64 -6.26
N LEU A 46 -0.53 2.71 -5.80
CA LEU A 46 -1.97 2.82 -5.67
C LEU A 46 -2.54 3.53 -6.89
N VAL A 47 -3.63 2.97 -7.43
CA VAL A 47 -4.44 3.64 -8.46
C VAL A 47 -5.88 3.56 -8.02
N PHE A 48 -6.54 4.72 -7.91
CA PHE A 48 -7.94 4.84 -7.55
C PHE A 48 -8.76 5.21 -8.78
N SER A 49 -9.95 4.63 -8.89
CA SER A 49 -10.95 4.98 -9.89
C SER A 49 -12.32 5.13 -9.25
N ASP A 50 -13.31 5.50 -10.05
CA ASP A 50 -14.68 5.63 -9.58
C ASP A 50 -15.30 4.30 -9.10
N ASN A 51 -14.78 3.16 -9.58
CA ASN A 51 -15.40 1.85 -9.40
C ASN A 51 -14.52 0.84 -8.66
N ASP A 52 -13.21 1.10 -8.58
CA ASP A 52 -12.23 0.21 -8.01
C ASP A 52 -10.99 0.94 -7.48
N PHE A 53 -10.11 0.16 -6.87
CA PHE A 53 -8.70 0.52 -6.74
C PHE A 53 -7.81 -0.67 -7.07
N SER A 54 -6.59 -0.36 -7.49
CA SER A 54 -5.54 -1.35 -7.60
C SER A 54 -4.34 -0.97 -6.74
N CYS A 55 -3.62 -1.99 -6.27
CA CYS A 55 -2.41 -1.82 -5.50
C CYS A 55 -1.38 -2.86 -5.95
N LEU A 56 -0.22 -2.41 -6.43
CA LEU A 56 0.96 -3.26 -6.59
C LEU A 56 1.87 -3.05 -5.39
N ILE A 57 2.13 -4.13 -4.66
CA ILE A 57 2.97 -4.11 -3.47
C ILE A 57 4.31 -4.72 -3.84
N LEU A 58 5.38 -3.94 -3.65
CA LEU A 58 6.75 -4.39 -3.77
C LEU A 58 7.42 -4.38 -2.39
N SER A 59 8.36 -5.29 -2.17
CA SER A 59 9.23 -5.26 -0.99
C SER A 59 10.69 -5.35 -1.37
N LYS A 60 11.55 -4.89 -0.47
CA LYS A 60 13.00 -5.07 -0.60
C LYS A 60 13.35 -6.56 -0.69
N GLY A 61 13.95 -6.94 -1.81
CA GLY A 61 14.56 -8.24 -2.08
C GLY A 61 16.06 -8.12 -2.33
N GLN A 62 16.67 -9.15 -2.90
CA GLN A 62 18.14 -9.20 -3.09
C GLN A 62 18.62 -8.23 -4.18
N LYS A 63 17.77 -7.92 -5.17
CA LYS A 63 18.12 -7.07 -6.32
C LYS A 63 17.42 -5.70 -6.30
N GLY A 64 16.87 -5.31 -5.15
CA GLY A 64 16.05 -4.11 -5.00
C GLY A 64 14.58 -4.46 -4.75
N LEU A 65 13.66 -3.60 -5.17
CA LEU A 65 12.24 -3.81 -4.97
C LEU A 65 11.69 -4.90 -5.89
N GLU A 66 11.10 -5.93 -5.30
CA GLU A 66 10.54 -7.08 -5.98
C GLU A 66 9.03 -7.15 -5.73
N VAL A 67 8.26 -7.56 -6.74
CA VAL A 67 6.80 -7.68 -6.63
C VAL A 67 6.45 -8.78 -5.63
N ARG A 68 5.69 -8.43 -4.59
CA ARG A 68 5.12 -9.41 -3.65
C ARG A 68 3.71 -9.82 -4.03
N GLN A 69 2.86 -8.84 -4.33
CA GLN A 69 1.44 -9.08 -4.53
C GLN A 69 0.78 -7.96 -5.32
N ARG A 70 -0.25 -8.32 -6.09
CA ARG A 70 -1.09 -7.37 -6.81
C ARG A 70 -2.55 -7.54 -6.45
N PHE A 71 -3.22 -6.43 -6.17
CA PHE A 71 -4.64 -6.36 -5.92
C PHE A 71 -5.35 -5.50 -6.98
N ASN A 72 -6.53 -5.94 -7.42
CA ASN A 72 -7.49 -5.15 -8.18
C ASN A 72 -8.87 -5.39 -7.56
N ILE A 73 -9.46 -4.35 -6.98
CA ILE A 73 -10.56 -4.47 -6.01
C ILE A 73 -11.65 -3.47 -6.34
N SER A 74 -12.78 -3.97 -6.83
CA SER A 74 -13.99 -3.15 -6.96
C SER A 74 -14.47 -2.64 -5.61
N TRP A 75 -15.00 -1.42 -5.58
CA TRP A 75 -15.66 -0.85 -4.41
C TRP A 75 -16.86 -1.65 -3.94
N THR A 76 -17.45 -2.49 -4.78
CA THR A 76 -18.58 -3.36 -4.40
C THR A 76 -18.13 -4.69 -3.77
N ASN A 77 -16.86 -5.08 -3.92
CA ASN A 77 -16.35 -6.36 -3.42
C ASN A 77 -15.75 -6.22 -2.01
N ALA A 78 -16.59 -6.43 -0.98
CA ALA A 78 -16.16 -6.36 0.42
C ALA A 78 -15.23 -7.51 0.85
N GLY A 79 -15.21 -8.65 0.13
CA GLY A 79 -14.32 -9.78 0.41
C GLY A 79 -12.87 -9.43 0.08
N ASN A 80 -12.62 -9.04 -1.17
CA ASN A 80 -11.28 -8.67 -1.62
C ASN A 80 -10.70 -7.48 -0.82
N LYS A 81 -11.54 -6.54 -0.37
CA LYS A 81 -11.09 -5.48 0.55
C LYS A 81 -10.57 -6.04 1.86
N ARG A 82 -11.27 -7.02 2.46
CA ARG A 82 -10.81 -7.67 3.70
C ARG A 82 -9.50 -8.41 3.48
N ASP A 83 -9.37 -9.11 2.36
CA ASP A 83 -8.14 -9.84 2.02
C ASP A 83 -6.95 -8.89 1.85
N PHE A 84 -7.16 -7.75 1.18
CA PHE A 84 -6.15 -6.70 1.08
C PHE A 84 -5.75 -6.16 2.46
N MET A 85 -6.72 -5.81 3.30
CA MET A 85 -6.44 -5.28 4.64
C MET A 85 -5.75 -6.33 5.53
N ALA A 86 -6.09 -7.61 5.39
CA ALA A 86 -5.42 -8.70 6.08
C ALA A 86 -3.97 -8.84 5.61
N TYR A 87 -3.75 -8.86 4.29
CA TYR A 87 -2.41 -8.93 3.71
C TYR A 87 -1.50 -7.80 4.18
N VAL A 88 -1.99 -6.55 4.19
CA VAL A 88 -1.20 -5.40 4.64
C VAL A 88 -0.84 -5.48 6.14
N ARG A 89 -1.66 -6.11 6.98
CA ARG A 89 -1.32 -6.35 8.40
C ARG A 89 -0.21 -7.40 8.55
N GLU A 90 -0.14 -8.35 7.63
CA GLU A 90 0.78 -9.50 7.68
C GLU A 90 2.11 -9.28 6.96
N LEU A 91 2.30 -8.13 6.30
CA LEU A 91 3.54 -7.80 5.58
C LEU A 91 4.81 -7.94 6.45
#